data_AF-A0A531M5B1-F1
#
_entry.id   AF-A0A531M5B1-F1
#
_cell.length_a   1.000
_cell.length_b   1.000
_cell.length_c   1.000
_cell.angle_alpha   90.00
_cell.angle_beta   90.00
_cell.angle_gamma   90.00
#
_symmetry.space_group_name_H-M   'P 1'
#
loop_
_entity.id
_entity.type
_entity.pdbx_description
1 polymer ?
#
loop_
_entity_poly.entity_id
_entity_poly.type
_entity_poly.pdbx_seq_one_letter_code
_entity_poly.pdbx_strand_id
1 'polypeptide(L)'
;RGGTPEERKARNLAYDAQNVQHPFTGLHFTDKGIDLLEQYIHEVREVIGYEIPLAIDHVGHISLQDGIRLSRRIEKYVPAWLEDVIPWQYTEQYRQLQQATTVPICTGEDIYLKEAFEPLLKSGGLSVIHPDLLTSGGILETKKIGDIAQNHGVAMAIHMA
;
A
#
# COMPACT_ATOMS: atom_id res chain seq x y z
N ARG A 1 -12.48 14.39 29.77
CA ARG A 1 -12.41 15.40 28.69
C ARG A 1 -13.27 14.89 27.54
N GLY A 2 -14.45 15.46 27.32
CA GLY A 2 -15.36 14.97 26.29
C GLY A 2 -16.24 16.10 25.81
N GLY A 3 -16.05 16.52 24.56
CA GLY A 3 -16.73 17.64 23.91
C GLY A 3 -18.26 17.54 23.91
N THR A 4 -18.92 18.53 23.32
CA THR A 4 -20.39 18.58 23.18
C THR A 4 -20.91 17.36 22.39
N PRO A 5 -22.22 17.03 22.48
CA PRO A 5 -22.79 15.95 21.69
C PRO A 5 -22.53 16.07 20.17
N GLU A 6 -22.52 17.29 19.63
CA GLU A 6 -22.17 17.55 18.23
C GLU A 6 -20.70 17.30 17.93
N GLU A 7 -19.79 17.74 18.79
CA GLU A 7 -18.35 17.46 18.65
C GLU A 7 -18.05 15.97 18.76
N ARG A 8 -18.79 15.24 19.61
CA ARG A 8 -18.71 13.78 19.69
C ARG A 8 -19.21 13.12 18.41
N LYS A 9 -20.34 13.59 17.86
CA LYS A 9 -20.90 13.08 16.61
C LYS A 9 -19.97 13.35 15.43
N ALA A 10 -19.43 14.56 15.30
CA ALA A 10 -18.48 14.92 14.25
C ALA A 10 -17.19 14.09 14.35
N ARG A 11 -16.66 13.90 15.57
CA ARG A 11 -15.49 13.03 15.80
C ARG A 11 -15.79 11.57 15.46
N ASN A 12 -16.96 11.05 15.84
CA ASN A 12 -17.34 9.68 15.51
C ASN A 12 -17.50 9.49 14.00
N LEU A 13 -18.10 10.45 13.29
CA LEU A 13 -18.21 10.41 11.83
C LEU A 13 -16.84 10.44 11.14
N ALA A 14 -15.91 11.28 11.63
CA ALA A 14 -14.55 11.32 11.11
C ALA A 14 -13.80 10.01 11.39
N TYR A 15 -13.96 9.45 12.60
CA TYR A 15 -13.40 8.15 12.96
C TYR A 15 -13.96 7.03 12.08
N ASP A 16 -15.28 6.98 11.90
CA ASP A 16 -15.93 5.97 11.07
C ASP A 16 -15.40 6.04 9.64
N ALA A 17 -15.32 7.25 9.05
CA ALA A 17 -14.76 7.47 7.71
C ALA A 17 -13.31 7.00 7.57
N GLN A 18 -12.48 7.19 8.59
CA GLN A 18 -11.07 6.75 8.60
C GLN A 18 -10.89 5.25 8.88
N ASN A 19 -11.93 4.55 9.34
CA ASN A 19 -11.88 3.11 9.64
C ASN A 19 -12.70 2.27 8.64
N VAL A 20 -13.30 2.89 7.62
CA VAL A 20 -13.90 2.16 6.51
C VAL A 20 -12.77 1.55 5.67
N GLN A 21 -12.73 0.21 5.56
CA GLN A 21 -11.76 -0.45 4.68
C GLN A 21 -11.88 0.08 3.25
N HIS A 22 -10.74 0.27 2.56
CA HIS A 22 -10.68 1.01 1.29
C HIS A 22 -11.77 0.61 0.27
N PRO A 23 -12.10 -0.68 0.05
CA PRO A 23 -13.11 -1.06 -0.93
C PRO A 23 -14.53 -0.55 -0.63
N PHE A 24 -14.84 -0.25 0.63
CA PHE A 24 -16.16 0.19 1.06
C PHE A 24 -16.32 1.71 1.13
N THR A 25 -15.25 2.47 0.86
CA THR A 25 -15.31 3.93 0.79
C THR A 25 -16.09 4.42 -0.43
N GLY A 26 -16.19 3.59 -1.48
CA GLY A 26 -16.84 3.95 -2.75
C GLY A 26 -16.13 5.08 -3.50
N LEU A 27 -14.90 5.42 -3.10
CA LEU A 27 -14.12 6.46 -3.76
C LEU A 27 -13.52 5.93 -5.06
N HIS A 28 -13.62 6.76 -6.08
CA HIS A 28 -13.11 6.49 -7.42
C HIS A 28 -12.33 7.68 -7.94
N PHE A 29 -11.28 7.41 -8.72
CA PHE A 29 -10.57 8.48 -9.38
C PHE A 29 -11.38 9.03 -10.56
N THR A 30 -11.55 10.35 -10.57
CA THR A 30 -11.84 11.07 -11.81
C THR A 30 -10.56 11.14 -12.67
N ASP A 31 -10.70 11.35 -13.97
CA ASP A 31 -9.53 11.50 -14.85
C ASP A 31 -8.63 12.66 -14.38
N LYS A 32 -9.24 13.79 -14.00
CA LYS A 32 -8.52 14.93 -13.41
C LYS A 32 -7.74 14.55 -12.14
N GLY A 33 -8.29 13.67 -11.31
CA GLY A 33 -7.63 13.21 -10.09
C GLY A 33 -6.38 12.38 -10.38
N ILE A 34 -6.48 11.42 -11.31
CA ILE A 34 -5.33 10.65 -11.77
C ILE A 34 -4.30 11.55 -12.45
N ASP A 35 -4.72 12.50 -13.28
CA ASP A 35 -3.80 13.43 -13.95
C ASP A 35 -2.99 14.25 -12.95
N LEU A 36 -3.60 14.66 -11.84
CA LEU A 36 -2.91 15.38 -10.77
C LEU A 36 -1.89 14.49 -10.03
N LEU A 37 -2.26 13.24 -9.71
CA LEU A 37 -1.33 12.29 -9.10
C LEU A 37 -0.13 12.01 -10.01
N GLU A 38 -0.42 11.81 -11.29
CA GLU A 38 0.61 11.63 -12.31
C GLU A 38 1.54 12.85 -12.40
N GLN A 39 0.99 14.05 -12.35
CA GLN A 39 1.76 15.29 -12.40
C GLN A 39 2.78 15.36 -11.26
N TYR A 40 2.41 15.00 -10.02
CA TYR A 40 3.36 14.97 -8.90
C TYR A 40 4.53 14.01 -9.15
N ILE A 41 4.23 12.81 -9.69
CA ILE A 41 5.27 11.82 -10.01
C ILE A 41 6.19 12.37 -11.11
N HIS A 42 5.62 12.99 -12.14
CA HIS A 42 6.38 13.62 -13.22
C HIS A 42 7.30 14.73 -12.68
N GLU A 43 6.80 15.64 -11.86
CA GLU A 43 7.57 16.74 -11.29
C GLU A 43 8.73 16.24 -10.42
N VAL A 44 8.53 15.18 -9.63
CA VAL A 44 9.62 14.55 -8.88
C VAL A 44 10.65 13.94 -9.84
N ARG A 45 10.21 13.25 -10.90
CA ARG A 45 11.10 12.66 -11.91
C ARG A 45 11.93 13.68 -12.68
N GLU A 46 11.39 14.86 -12.97
CA GLU A 46 12.15 15.96 -13.59
C GLU A 46 13.31 16.43 -12.71
N VAL A 47 13.17 16.32 -11.38
CA VAL A 47 14.20 16.75 -10.42
C VAL A 47 15.24 15.65 -10.18
N ILE A 48 14.81 14.41 -9.94
CA ILE A 48 15.71 13.32 -9.52
C ILE A 48 16.24 12.48 -10.68
N GLY A 49 15.62 12.58 -11.86
CA GLY A 49 15.92 11.74 -13.02
C GLY A 49 15.55 10.27 -12.83
N TYR A 50 16.20 9.39 -13.60
CA TYR A 50 15.97 7.94 -13.60
C TYR A 50 17.13 7.12 -13.01
N GLU A 51 18.20 7.78 -12.54
CA GLU A 51 19.30 7.14 -11.80
C GLU A 51 18.93 6.89 -10.33
N ILE A 52 17.92 7.60 -9.82
CA ILE A 52 17.45 7.50 -8.43
C ILE A 52 16.13 6.71 -8.41
N PRO A 53 16.04 5.61 -7.63
CA PRO A 53 14.79 4.88 -7.43
C PRO A 53 13.70 5.77 -6.81
N LEU A 54 12.47 5.63 -7.27
CA LEU A 54 11.31 6.37 -6.76
C LEU A 54 10.22 5.38 -6.35
N ALA A 55 9.92 5.30 -5.06
CA ALA A 55 8.75 4.57 -4.55
C ALA A 55 7.54 5.51 -4.47
N ILE A 56 6.35 4.95 -4.58
CA ILE A 56 5.09 5.66 -4.37
C ILE A 56 4.36 4.98 -3.24
N ASP A 57 3.96 5.78 -2.26
CA ASP A 57 3.35 5.32 -1.04
C ASP A 57 2.02 6.03 -0.76
N HIS A 58 1.12 5.31 -0.09
CA HIS A 58 -0.09 5.81 0.52
C HIS A 58 -1.03 6.52 -0.45
N VAL A 59 -1.50 5.75 -1.45
CA VAL A 59 -2.55 6.20 -2.38
C VAL A 59 -3.97 5.88 -1.87
N GLY A 60 -4.08 5.44 -0.61
CA GLY A 60 -5.19 4.66 -0.03
C GLY A 60 -6.62 5.17 -0.21
N HIS A 61 -7.55 4.34 0.25
CA HIS A 61 -9.02 4.49 0.12
C HIS A 61 -9.55 4.40 -1.31
N ILE A 62 -8.95 3.59 -2.18
CA ILE A 62 -9.45 3.38 -3.54
C ILE A 62 -9.84 1.92 -3.81
N SER A 63 -10.66 1.73 -4.84
CA SER A 63 -11.02 0.39 -5.32
C SER A 63 -9.83 -0.30 -6.02
N LEU A 64 -9.85 -1.64 -6.11
CA LEU A 64 -8.90 -2.40 -6.92
C LEU A 64 -8.80 -1.84 -8.35
N GLN A 65 -9.92 -1.42 -8.95
CA GLN A 65 -9.94 -0.99 -10.34
C GLN A 65 -9.24 0.35 -10.53
N ASP A 66 -9.36 1.25 -9.55
CA ASP A 66 -8.61 2.49 -9.53
C ASP A 66 -7.13 2.26 -9.22
N GLY A 67 -6.82 1.29 -8.35
CA GLY A 67 -5.44 0.82 -8.14
C GLY A 67 -4.79 0.34 -9.45
N ILE A 68 -5.51 -0.46 -10.25
CA ILE A 68 -5.06 -0.91 -11.57
C ILE A 68 -4.94 0.25 -12.56
N ARG A 69 -5.89 1.20 -12.56
CA ARG A 69 -5.82 2.39 -13.43
C ARG A 69 -4.59 3.23 -13.10
N LEU A 70 -4.34 3.47 -11.82
CA LEU A 70 -3.18 4.22 -11.36
C LEU A 70 -1.89 3.50 -11.70
N SER A 71 -1.76 2.21 -11.35
CA SER A 71 -0.53 1.46 -11.55
C SER A 71 -0.10 1.46 -13.02
N ARG A 72 -1.04 1.22 -13.94
CA ARG A 72 -0.79 1.32 -15.39
C ARG A 72 -0.41 2.72 -15.84
N ARG A 73 -1.04 3.76 -15.27
CA ARG A 73 -0.73 5.15 -15.64
C ARG A 73 0.72 5.51 -15.32
N ILE A 74 1.23 5.00 -14.19
CA ILE A 74 2.54 5.37 -13.67
C ILE A 74 3.69 4.48 -14.14
N GLU A 75 3.42 3.39 -14.88
CA GLU A 75 4.43 2.44 -15.40
C GLU A 75 5.60 3.14 -16.11
N LYS A 76 5.31 4.17 -16.90
CA LYS A 76 6.32 4.95 -17.65
C LYS A 76 7.32 5.71 -16.76
N TYR A 77 7.01 5.89 -15.48
CA TYR A 77 7.93 6.51 -14.52
C TYR A 77 8.81 5.48 -13.80
N VAL A 78 8.68 4.19 -14.12
CA VAL A 78 9.50 3.10 -13.58
C VAL A 78 9.64 3.18 -12.06
N PRO A 79 8.53 3.19 -11.30
CA PRO A 79 8.59 3.24 -9.84
C PRO A 79 9.27 1.98 -9.29
N ALA A 80 9.99 2.15 -8.17
CA ALA A 80 10.62 1.06 -7.42
C ALA A 80 9.57 0.14 -6.82
N TRP A 81 8.47 0.71 -6.31
CA TRP A 81 7.24 0.00 -5.98
C TRP A 81 6.07 0.97 -5.82
N LEU A 82 4.86 0.40 -5.74
CA LEU A 82 3.62 1.03 -5.33
C LEU A 82 3.10 0.37 -4.05
N GLU A 83 2.95 1.16 -2.99
CA GLU A 83 2.71 0.70 -1.62
C GLU A 83 1.25 0.94 -1.16
N ASP A 84 0.74 -0.01 -0.36
CA ASP A 84 -0.52 0.08 0.39
C ASP A 84 -1.76 0.55 -0.38
N VAL A 85 -1.87 0.07 -1.62
CA VAL A 85 -2.98 0.38 -2.53
C VAL A 85 -4.31 -0.20 -2.03
N ILE A 86 -4.26 -1.44 -1.52
CA ILE A 86 -5.43 -2.24 -1.16
C ILE A 86 -5.24 -2.73 0.29
N PRO A 87 -6.30 -2.91 1.10
CA PRO A 87 -6.11 -3.50 2.42
C PRO A 87 -5.48 -4.89 2.31
N TRP A 88 -4.42 -5.12 3.07
CA TRP A 88 -3.57 -6.31 3.01
C TRP A 88 -4.33 -7.63 3.22
N GLN A 89 -5.53 -7.58 3.82
CA GLN A 89 -6.38 -8.75 4.01
C GLN A 89 -6.92 -9.32 2.68
N TYR A 90 -6.95 -8.53 1.60
CA TYR A 90 -7.46 -8.93 0.29
C TYR A 90 -6.36 -9.50 -0.62
N THR A 91 -5.79 -10.63 -0.23
CA THR A 91 -4.66 -11.28 -0.94
C THR A 91 -4.91 -11.55 -2.42
N GLU A 92 -6.13 -11.92 -2.79
CA GLU A 92 -6.53 -12.15 -4.17
C GLU A 92 -6.58 -10.84 -4.98
N GLN A 93 -6.96 -9.73 -4.37
CA GLN A 93 -6.94 -8.43 -5.04
C GLN A 93 -5.50 -7.97 -5.27
N TYR A 94 -4.59 -8.21 -4.33
CA TYR A 94 -3.16 -7.99 -4.55
C TYR A 94 -2.62 -8.82 -5.72
N ARG A 95 -2.99 -10.11 -5.81
CA ARG A 95 -2.64 -10.95 -6.96
C ARG A 95 -3.16 -10.37 -8.28
N GLN A 96 -4.40 -9.90 -8.31
CA GLN A 96 -4.99 -9.26 -9.49
C GLN A 96 -4.29 -7.95 -9.86
N LEU A 97 -3.95 -7.11 -8.87
CA LEU A 97 -3.21 -5.87 -9.06
C LEU A 97 -1.82 -6.15 -9.64
N GLN A 98 -1.06 -7.07 -9.03
CA GLN A 98 0.28 -7.46 -9.47
C GLN A 98 0.29 -8.05 -10.89
N GLN A 99 -0.78 -8.72 -11.32
CA GLN A 99 -0.91 -9.24 -12.68
C GLN A 99 -1.30 -8.17 -13.73
N ALA A 100 -1.83 -7.03 -13.28
CA ALA A 100 -2.36 -6.01 -14.16
C ALA A 100 -1.33 -4.94 -14.56
N THR A 101 -0.14 -4.94 -13.94
CA THR A 101 0.92 -3.95 -14.12
C THR A 101 2.32 -4.56 -14.02
N THR A 102 3.32 -3.88 -14.57
CA THR A 102 4.74 -4.19 -14.34
C THR A 102 5.33 -3.48 -13.12
N VAL A 103 4.59 -2.57 -12.47
CA VAL A 103 5.04 -1.90 -11.24
C VAL A 103 5.13 -2.91 -10.09
N PRO A 104 6.25 -2.99 -9.36
CA PRO A 104 6.34 -3.81 -8.16
C PRO A 104 5.32 -3.37 -7.09
N ILE A 105 4.62 -4.32 -6.47
CA ILE A 105 3.62 -4.01 -5.42
C ILE A 105 4.19 -4.31 -4.03
N CYS A 106 3.95 -3.41 -3.08
CA CYS A 106 4.42 -3.47 -1.69
C CYS A 106 3.27 -3.31 -0.68
N THR A 107 3.34 -4.03 0.45
CA THR A 107 2.49 -3.83 1.65
C THR A 107 3.08 -4.59 2.86
N GLY A 108 2.69 -4.26 4.09
CA GLY A 108 3.23 -4.90 5.28
C GLY A 108 3.34 -4.09 6.58
N GLU A 109 3.30 -2.76 6.57
CA GLU A 109 3.55 -1.95 7.77
C GLU A 109 2.56 -2.24 8.92
N ASP A 110 1.32 -2.55 8.58
CA ASP A 110 0.21 -2.81 9.52
C ASP A 110 0.00 -4.30 9.86
N ILE A 111 0.93 -5.18 9.48
CA ILE A 111 0.73 -6.63 9.58
C ILE A 111 1.44 -7.20 10.80
N TYR A 112 0.66 -7.78 11.71
CA TYR A 112 1.15 -8.41 12.94
C TYR A 112 1.43 -9.91 12.76
N LEU A 113 2.64 -10.35 13.12
CA LEU A 113 3.15 -11.72 13.08
C LEU A 113 3.31 -12.33 11.68
N LYS A 114 4.22 -13.30 11.56
CA LYS A 114 4.51 -13.99 10.29
C LYS A 114 3.27 -14.67 9.71
N GLU A 115 2.37 -15.17 10.58
CA GLU A 115 1.18 -15.90 10.15
C GLU A 115 0.25 -15.05 9.30
N ALA A 116 0.24 -13.73 9.49
CA ALA A 116 -0.56 -12.81 8.69
C ALA A 116 0.11 -12.43 7.36
N PHE A 117 1.44 -12.53 7.26
CA PHE A 117 2.18 -12.38 5.99
C PHE A 117 2.06 -13.60 5.08
N GLU A 118 1.96 -14.80 5.65
CA GLU A 118 1.97 -16.06 4.90
C GLU A 118 0.93 -16.13 3.75
N PRO A 119 -0.34 -15.70 3.93
CA PRO A 119 -1.33 -15.72 2.84
C PRO A 119 -0.99 -14.76 1.69
N LEU A 120 -0.36 -13.62 1.99
CA LEU A 120 0.07 -12.63 0.99
C LEU A 120 1.24 -13.17 0.16
N LEU A 121 2.24 -13.73 0.84
CA LEU A 121 3.41 -14.32 0.16
C LEU A 121 3.01 -15.50 -0.71
N LYS A 122 2.08 -16.35 -0.24
CA LYS A 122 1.55 -17.48 -1.01
C LYS A 122 0.72 -17.07 -2.23
N SER A 123 0.07 -15.91 -2.21
CA SER A 123 -0.78 -15.50 -3.34
C SER A 123 0.04 -15.11 -4.58
N GLY A 124 1.33 -14.79 -4.41
CA GLY A 124 2.18 -14.24 -5.46
C GLY A 124 1.77 -12.81 -5.87
N GLY A 125 1.05 -12.11 -5.01
CA GLY A 125 0.52 -10.76 -5.28
C GLY A 125 1.43 -9.61 -4.86
N LEU A 126 2.63 -9.90 -4.34
CA LEU A 126 3.57 -8.89 -3.85
C LEU A 126 4.96 -9.13 -4.43
N SER A 127 5.64 -8.02 -4.73
CA SER A 127 7.06 -8.03 -5.13
C SER A 127 7.97 -7.68 -3.94
N VAL A 128 7.46 -6.89 -3.00
CA VAL A 128 8.16 -6.44 -1.80
C VAL A 128 7.20 -6.53 -0.60
N ILE A 129 7.73 -6.84 0.58
CA ILE A 129 7.06 -6.60 1.85
C ILE A 129 7.87 -5.61 2.68
N HIS A 130 7.19 -4.82 3.50
CA HIS A 130 7.79 -3.80 4.38
C HIS A 130 7.29 -3.93 5.84
N PRO A 131 7.59 -5.03 6.57
CA PRO A 131 7.21 -5.13 7.97
C PRO A 131 7.83 -3.99 8.80
N ASP A 132 7.05 -3.42 9.70
CA ASP A 132 7.52 -2.46 10.70
C ASP A 132 7.94 -3.20 11.98
N LEU A 133 9.10 -2.85 12.54
CA LEU A 133 9.67 -3.52 13.72
C LEU A 133 8.77 -3.39 14.97
N LEU A 134 8.11 -2.27 15.14
CA LEU A 134 7.29 -1.93 16.30
C LEU A 134 5.90 -2.56 16.23
N THR A 135 5.37 -2.80 15.03
CA THR A 135 4.02 -3.37 14.83
C THR A 135 4.04 -4.86 14.50
N SER A 136 5.10 -5.40 13.89
CA SER A 136 5.14 -6.78 13.39
C SER A 136 5.31 -7.87 14.46
N GLY A 137 5.60 -7.50 15.71
CA GLY A 137 5.84 -8.43 16.82
C GLY A 137 7.28 -8.45 17.35
N GLY A 138 8.08 -7.42 17.01
CA GLY A 138 9.43 -7.24 17.49
C GLY A 138 10.49 -8.02 16.69
N ILE A 139 11.75 -7.81 17.04
CA ILE A 139 12.92 -8.22 16.22
C ILE A 139 12.93 -9.71 15.83
N LEU A 140 12.53 -10.59 16.76
CA LEU A 140 12.48 -12.03 16.47
C LEU A 140 11.40 -12.36 15.44
N GLU A 141 10.26 -11.69 15.51
CA GLU A 141 9.15 -11.91 14.59
C GLU A 141 9.43 -11.31 13.21
N THR A 142 9.97 -10.09 13.17
CA THR A 142 10.42 -9.44 11.92
C THR A 142 11.44 -10.30 11.18
N LYS A 143 12.36 -10.97 11.90
CA LYS A 143 13.30 -11.93 11.30
C LYS A 143 12.58 -13.13 10.66
N LYS A 144 11.59 -13.71 11.35
CA LYS A 144 10.80 -14.83 10.80
C LYS A 144 10.03 -14.42 9.55
N ILE A 145 9.50 -13.19 9.54
CA ILE A 145 8.85 -12.60 8.36
C ILE A 145 9.84 -12.54 7.18
N GLY A 146 11.06 -12.07 7.42
CA GLY A 146 12.14 -12.09 6.41
C GLY A 146 12.45 -13.49 5.88
N ASP A 147 12.53 -14.50 6.76
CA ASP A 147 12.78 -15.89 6.33
C ASP A 147 11.69 -16.42 5.39
N ILE A 148 10.40 -16.18 5.71
CA ILE A 148 9.31 -16.66 4.87
C ILE A 148 9.21 -15.87 3.56
N ALA A 149 9.54 -14.58 3.56
CA ALA A 149 9.61 -13.78 2.33
C ALA A 149 10.70 -14.33 1.38
N GLN A 150 11.88 -14.65 1.93
CA GLN A 150 12.96 -15.28 1.17
C GLN A 150 12.53 -16.60 0.52
N ASN A 151 11.78 -17.45 1.25
CA ASN A 151 11.29 -18.73 0.71
C ASN A 151 10.33 -18.55 -0.48
N HIS A 152 9.65 -17.41 -0.57
CA HIS A 152 8.74 -17.08 -1.66
C HIS A 152 9.39 -16.19 -2.73
N GLY A 153 10.69 -15.84 -2.60
CA GLY A 153 11.39 -14.97 -3.54
C GLY A 153 10.92 -13.51 -3.51
N VAL A 154 10.37 -13.06 -2.39
CA VAL A 154 9.86 -11.70 -2.20
C VAL A 154 10.88 -10.88 -1.41
N ALA A 155 11.18 -9.67 -1.88
CA ALA A 155 12.13 -8.79 -1.19
C ALA A 155 11.52 -8.21 0.09
N MET A 156 12.38 -7.89 1.07
CA MET A 156 11.96 -7.22 2.30
C MET A 156 12.65 -5.87 2.43
N ALA A 157 11.87 -4.80 2.53
CA ALA A 157 12.30 -3.50 3.04
C ALA A 157 11.89 -3.39 4.52
N ILE A 158 12.54 -2.58 5.33
CA ILE A 158 12.07 -2.34 6.71
C ILE A 158 11.32 -1.01 6.70
N HIS A 159 10.04 -1.04 7.08
CA HIS A 159 9.28 0.17 7.33
C HIS A 159 9.79 0.85 8.62
N MET A 160 9.87 2.17 8.58
CA MET A 160 10.36 3.02 9.67
C MET A 160 9.50 4.30 9.73
N ALA A 161 8.48 4.32 10.59
CA ALA A 161 7.71 5.53 10.90
C ALA A 161 8.42 6.50 11.86
#